data_AF-D0NYF8-F1
#
_entry.id   AF-D0NYF8-F1
#
_cell.length_a   1.000
_cell.length_b   1.000
_cell.length_c   1.000
_cell.angle_alpha   90.00
_cell.angle_beta   90.00
_cell.angle_gamma   90.00
#
_symmetry.space_group_name_H-M   'P 1'
#
loop_
_entity.id
_entity.type
_entity.pdbx_description
1 polymer ?
#
loop_
_entity_poly.entity_id
_entity_poly.type
_entity_poly.pdbx_seq_one_letter_code
_entity_poly.pdbx_strand_id
1 'polypeptide(L)'
;MSSFSMFESMQRNSAACFEFIKQNATRNDPASVVAAIDTFAANNTMMNVGATKGAIIDAKNRQKTPRAMAEIGAYTGYSAVRFANTQREAAKAAGVDSHYYSFEYSPEFAARVREVP
;
A
#
# COMPACT_ATOMS: atom_id res chain seq x y z
N MET A 1 10.56 -3.22 -24.59
CA MET A 1 9.86 -4.22 -23.75
C MET A 1 8.41 -4.27 -24.21
N SER A 2 7.84 -5.44 -24.50
CA SER A 2 6.42 -5.54 -24.87
C SER A 2 5.54 -5.30 -23.63
N SER A 3 4.30 -4.83 -23.83
CA SER A 3 3.31 -4.67 -22.76
C SER A 3 3.09 -5.98 -21.98
N PHE A 4 3.11 -7.11 -22.68
CA PHE A 4 3.00 -8.44 -22.11
C PHE A 4 4.15 -8.79 -21.14
N SER A 5 5.39 -8.52 -21.54
CA SER A 5 6.58 -8.77 -20.70
C SER A 5 6.59 -7.91 -19.42
N MET A 6 6.07 -6.69 -19.49
CA MET A 6 5.98 -5.81 -18.33
C MET A 6 4.94 -6.32 -17.31
N PHE A 7 3.78 -6.79 -17.79
CA PHE A 7 2.75 -7.36 -16.92
C PHE A 7 3.23 -8.62 -16.18
N GLU A 8 3.91 -9.53 -16.87
CA GLU A 8 4.50 -10.73 -16.23
C GLU A 8 5.56 -10.37 -15.19
N SER A 9 6.36 -9.33 -15.45
CA SER A 9 7.32 -8.81 -14.48
C SER A 9 6.63 -8.26 -13.22
N MET A 10 5.57 -7.46 -13.40
CA MET A 10 4.77 -6.92 -12.30
C MET A 10 4.13 -8.02 -11.46
N GLN A 11 3.57 -9.04 -12.11
CA GLN A 11 2.97 -10.19 -11.42
C GLN A 11 4.00 -10.90 -10.55
N ARG A 12 5.16 -11.27 -11.11
CA ARG A 12 6.23 -11.94 -10.37
C ARG A 12 6.75 -11.09 -9.21
N ASN A 13 7.03 -9.80 -9.46
CA ASN A 13 7.55 -8.90 -8.43
C ASN A 13 6.53 -8.67 -7.30
N SER A 14 5.24 -8.55 -7.61
CA SER A 14 4.21 -8.41 -6.58
C SER A 14 4.11 -9.65 -5.68
N ALA A 15 4.22 -10.85 -6.25
CA ALA A 15 4.18 -12.10 -5.49
C ALA A 15 5.42 -12.26 -4.62
N ALA A 16 6.61 -11.98 -5.16
CA ALA A 16 7.86 -12.00 -4.41
C ALA A 16 7.86 -10.95 -3.27
N CYS A 17 7.34 -9.75 -3.54
CA CYS A 17 7.17 -8.72 -2.52
C CYS A 17 6.24 -9.18 -1.40
N PHE A 18 5.12 -9.82 -1.74
CA PHE A 18 4.19 -10.35 -0.75
C PHE A 18 4.84 -11.39 0.18
N GLU A 19 5.60 -12.34 -0.36
CA GLU A 19 6.33 -13.31 0.49
C GLU A 19 7.42 -12.64 1.33
N PHE A 20 8.08 -11.61 0.78
CA PHE A 20 9.04 -10.82 1.56
C PHE A 20 8.37 -10.10 2.75
N ILE A 21 7.19 -9.52 2.56
CA ILE A 21 6.40 -8.91 3.63
C ILE A 21 6.09 -9.94 4.71
N LYS A 22 5.60 -11.13 4.34
CA LYS A 22 5.25 -12.18 5.32
C LYS A 22 6.41 -12.63 6.19
N GLN A 23 7.63 -12.56 5.67
CA GLN A 23 8.84 -12.97 6.40
C GLN A 23 9.44 -11.84 7.26
N ASN A 24 9.21 -10.58 6.90
CA ASN A 24 9.95 -9.45 7.46
C ASN A 24 9.07 -8.40 8.16
N ALA A 25 7.76 -8.39 7.91
CA ALA A 25 6.83 -7.44 8.50
C ALA A 25 6.19 -7.99 9.78
N THR A 26 5.93 -7.09 10.73
CA THR A 26 5.22 -7.40 11.97
C THR A 26 3.70 -7.31 11.74
N ARG A 27 2.97 -8.35 12.15
CA ARG A 27 1.50 -8.36 12.07
C ARG A 27 0.90 -7.21 12.88
N ASN A 28 -0.10 -6.55 12.30
CA ASN A 28 -0.78 -5.35 12.82
C ASN A 28 0.14 -4.11 12.96
N ASP A 29 1.27 -4.07 12.25
CA ASP A 29 2.14 -2.89 12.19
C ASP A 29 2.25 -2.37 10.74
N PRO A 30 1.40 -1.39 10.36
CA PRO A 30 1.44 -0.78 9.04
C PRO A 30 2.79 -0.15 8.67
N ALA A 31 3.55 0.37 9.65
CA ALA A 31 4.84 0.98 9.38
C ALA A 31 5.89 -0.09 9.02
N SER A 32 5.87 -1.24 9.71
CA SER A 32 6.70 -2.39 9.40
C SER A 32 6.41 -2.96 8.01
N VAL A 33 5.13 -3.06 7.62
CA VAL A 33 4.73 -3.50 6.28
C VAL A 33 5.26 -2.54 5.19
N VAL A 34 5.04 -1.23 5.35
CA VAL A 34 5.52 -0.23 4.38
C VAL A 34 7.05 -0.26 4.28
N ALA A 35 7.75 -0.40 5.40
CA ALA A 35 9.20 -0.53 5.42
C ALA A 35 9.67 -1.78 4.68
N ALA A 36 9.04 -2.94 4.89
CA ALA A 36 9.38 -4.17 4.18
C ALA A 36 9.18 -4.04 2.67
N ILE A 37 8.11 -3.37 2.23
CA ILE A 37 7.87 -3.09 0.80
C ILE A 37 8.95 -2.15 0.24
N ASP A 38 9.30 -1.08 0.95
CA ASP A 38 10.34 -0.14 0.53
C ASP A 38 11.71 -0.83 0.46
N THR A 39 12.05 -1.71 1.42
CA THR A 39 13.26 -2.54 1.37
C THR A 39 13.27 -3.47 0.15
N PHE A 40 12.16 -4.14 -0.14
CA PHE A 40 12.05 -4.98 -1.33
C PHE A 40 12.22 -4.15 -2.62
N ALA A 41 11.59 -2.98 -2.69
CA ALA A 41 11.64 -2.09 -3.84
C ALA A 41 13.02 -1.44 -4.07
N ALA A 42 13.90 -1.42 -3.07
CA ALA A 42 15.26 -0.90 -3.23
C ALA A 42 16.08 -1.69 -4.27
N ASN A 43 15.78 -2.98 -4.45
CA ASN A 43 16.50 -3.87 -5.38
C ASN A 43 15.62 -4.41 -6.51
N ASN A 44 14.33 -4.06 -6.54
CA ASN A 44 13.36 -4.60 -7.50
C ASN A 44 12.55 -3.46 -8.11
N THR A 45 12.29 -3.53 -9.42
CA THR A 45 11.42 -2.54 -10.08
C THR A 45 9.98 -2.72 -9.60
N MET A 46 9.49 -1.74 -8.84
CA MET A 46 8.14 -1.69 -8.30
C MET A 46 7.43 -0.42 -8.77
N MET A 47 6.09 -0.49 -8.87
CA MET A 47 5.24 0.65 -9.23
C MET A 47 4.63 1.35 -8.00
N ASN A 48 5.22 1.15 -6.83
CA ASN A 48 4.71 1.74 -5.59
C ASN A 48 4.86 3.27 -5.61
N VAL A 49 4.02 3.96 -4.83
CA VAL A 49 4.11 5.42 -4.68
C VAL A 49 5.46 5.83 -4.07
N GLY A 50 5.97 5.04 -3.12
CA GLY A 50 7.25 5.27 -2.45
C GLY A 50 7.24 6.43 -1.46
N ALA A 51 8.34 6.56 -0.71
CA ALA A 51 8.45 7.41 0.47
C ALA A 51 8.12 8.90 0.20
N THR A 52 8.74 9.49 -0.82
CA THR A 52 8.64 10.92 -1.12
C THR A 52 7.23 11.34 -1.50
N LYS A 53 6.59 10.64 -2.45
CA LYS A 53 5.22 10.94 -2.87
C LYS A 53 4.22 10.57 -1.78
N GLY A 54 4.47 9.50 -1.03
CA GLY A 54 3.61 9.09 0.07
C GLY A 54 3.53 10.15 1.18
N ALA A 55 4.65 10.82 1.48
CA ALA A 55 4.69 11.87 2.51
C ALA A 55 3.80 13.08 2.17
N ILE A 56 3.63 13.38 0.88
CA ILE A 56 2.73 14.43 0.41
C ILE A 56 1.27 14.09 0.76
N ILE A 57 0.86 12.84 0.51
CA ILE A 57 -0.49 12.36 0.83
C ILE A 57 -0.68 12.29 2.34
N ASP A 58 0.33 11.85 3.10
CA ASP A 58 0.28 11.82 4.56
C ASP A 58 0.02 13.22 5.15
N ALA A 59 0.70 14.24 4.61
CA ALA A 59 0.48 15.62 5.00
C ALA A 59 -0.95 16.09 4.68
N LYS A 60 -1.50 15.69 3.52
CA LYS A 60 -2.89 16.01 3.14
C LYS A 60 -3.91 15.31 4.03
N ASN A 61 -3.68 14.06 4.40
CA ASN A 61 -4.55 13.33 5.33
C ASN A 61 -4.61 14.02 6.70
N ARG A 62 -3.47 14.45 7.24
CA ARG A 62 -3.42 15.21 8.50
C ARG A 62 -4.08 16.58 8.40
N GLN A 63 -3.96 17.25 7.25
CA GLN A 63 -4.55 18.57 7.03
C GLN A 63 -6.08 18.52 6.87
N LYS A 64 -6.60 17.47 6.21
CA LYS A 64 -8.00 17.41 5.77
C LYS A 64 -8.86 16.46 6.60
N THR A 65 -8.24 15.54 7.34
CA THR A 65 -8.90 14.51 8.16
C THR A 65 -10.08 13.86 7.42
N PRO A 66 -9.84 13.23 6.26
CA PRO A 66 -10.92 12.72 5.43
C PRO A 66 -11.65 11.57 6.12
N ARG A 67 -12.98 11.64 6.17
CA ARG A 67 -13.83 10.54 6.67
C ARG A 67 -13.93 9.37 5.68
N ALA A 68 -13.75 9.63 4.39
CA ALA A 68 -13.72 8.62 3.35
C ALA A 68 -12.59 8.89 2.37
N MET A 69 -11.85 7.85 2.01
CA MET A 69 -10.85 7.88 0.93
C MET A 69 -11.06 6.67 0.03
N ALA A 70 -10.77 6.84 -1.26
CA ALA A 70 -10.80 5.76 -2.24
C ALA A 70 -9.52 5.77 -3.08
N GLU A 71 -8.96 4.60 -3.37
CA GLU A 71 -7.91 4.41 -4.36
C GLU A 71 -8.35 3.48 -5.49
N ILE A 72 -7.76 3.68 -6.67
CA ILE A 72 -7.97 2.85 -7.85
C ILE A 72 -6.62 2.24 -8.22
N GLY A 73 -6.49 0.92 -8.03
CA GLY A 73 -5.27 0.13 -8.18
C GLY A 73 -4.54 -0.06 -6.85
N ALA A 74 -4.68 -1.23 -6.25
CA ALA A 74 -4.03 -1.59 -4.99
C ALA A 74 -2.62 -2.15 -5.21
N TYR A 75 -2.42 -2.91 -6.29
CA TYR A 75 -1.16 -3.60 -6.62
C TYR A 75 -0.60 -4.44 -5.46
N THR A 76 0.37 -3.92 -4.70
CA THR A 76 0.99 -4.57 -3.53
C THR A 76 0.35 -4.17 -2.20
N GLY A 77 -0.60 -3.23 -2.22
CA GLY A 77 -1.21 -2.68 -1.01
C GLY A 77 -0.39 -1.58 -0.34
N TYR A 78 0.75 -1.17 -0.91
CA TYR A 78 1.61 -0.12 -0.35
C TYR A 78 0.82 1.14 0.03
N SER A 79 0.02 1.64 -0.92
CA SER A 79 -0.78 2.86 -0.75
C SER A 79 -1.94 2.65 0.20
N ALA A 80 -2.69 1.54 0.07
CA ALA A 80 -3.74 1.16 1.00
C ALA A 80 -3.24 1.19 2.46
N VAL A 81 -2.15 0.47 2.76
CA VAL A 81 -1.60 0.36 4.12
C VAL A 81 -1.17 1.72 4.64
N ARG A 82 -0.37 2.45 3.86
CA ARG A 82 0.16 3.76 4.27
C ARG A 82 -0.94 4.79 4.48
N PHE A 83 -1.80 4.97 3.47
CA PHE A 83 -2.77 6.05 3.47
C PHE A 83 -3.94 5.77 4.41
N ALA A 84 -4.41 4.52 4.50
CA ALA A 84 -5.44 4.15 5.46
C ALA A 84 -4.91 4.31 6.89
N ASN A 85 -3.65 3.96 7.17
CA ASN A 85 -3.05 4.19 8.49
C ASN A 85 -3.00 5.68 8.82
N THR A 86 -2.45 6.53 7.93
CA THR A 86 -2.37 7.97 8.20
C THR A 86 -3.77 8.62 8.30
N GLN A 87 -4.74 8.18 7.49
CA GLN A 87 -6.14 8.63 7.60
C GLN A 87 -6.73 8.27 8.96
N ARG A 88 -6.58 7.01 9.39
CA ARG A 88 -7.09 6.50 10.66
C ARG A 88 -6.51 7.27 11.84
N GLU A 89 -5.19 7.54 11.84
CA GLU A 89 -4.55 8.32 12.89
C GLU A 89 -5.09 9.76 12.95
N ALA A 90 -5.26 10.42 11.79
CA ALA A 90 -5.85 11.75 11.73
C ALA A 90 -7.31 11.77 12.22
N ALA A 91 -8.10 10.78 11.82
CA ALA A 91 -9.51 10.65 12.21
C ALA A 91 -9.65 10.38 13.71
N LYS A 92 -8.82 9.49 14.27
CA LYS A 92 -8.73 9.22 15.70
C LYS A 92 -8.39 10.47 16.49
N ALA A 93 -7.40 11.25 16.05
CA ALA A 93 -7.02 12.49 16.71
C ALA A 93 -8.14 13.55 16.71
N ALA A 94 -9.01 13.53 15.69
CA ALA A 94 -10.17 14.43 15.58
C ALA A 94 -11.46 13.86 16.19
N GLY A 95 -11.46 12.63 16.71
CA GLY A 95 -12.65 11.99 17.26
C GLY A 95 -13.74 11.69 16.22
N VAL A 96 -13.36 11.39 14.98
CA VAL A 96 -14.30 11.06 13.90
C VAL A 96 -14.03 9.67 13.32
N ASP A 97 -15.07 9.05 12.77
CA ASP A 97 -14.91 7.81 12.01
C ASP A 97 -14.28 8.06 10.64
N SER A 98 -13.54 7.06 10.16
CA SER A 98 -12.99 7.05 8.81
C SER A 98 -13.04 5.67 8.16
N HIS A 99 -13.11 5.65 6.83
CA HIS A 99 -13.02 4.43 6.05
C HIS A 99 -12.18 4.65 4.79
N TYR A 100 -11.44 3.62 4.39
CA TYR A 100 -10.58 3.60 3.21
C TYR A 100 -11.03 2.50 2.27
N TYR A 101 -11.38 2.85 1.04
CA TYR A 101 -11.80 1.92 0.00
C TYR A 101 -10.65 1.72 -1.00
N SER A 102 -10.34 0.47 -1.33
CA SER A 102 -9.34 0.15 -2.35
C SER A 102 -9.99 -0.73 -3.43
N PHE A 103 -9.90 -0.28 -4.67
CA PHE A 103 -10.46 -0.97 -5.83
C PHE A 103 -9.33 -1.53 -6.69
N GLU A 104 -9.24 -2.85 -6.78
CA GLU A 104 -8.23 -3.54 -7.58
C GLU A 104 -8.91 -4.45 -8.60
N TYR A 105 -8.52 -4.29 -9.87
CA TYR A 105 -9.08 -5.06 -10.98
C TYR A 105 -8.55 -6.50 -10.99
N SER A 106 -7.25 -6.68 -10.74
CA SER A 106 -6.62 -8.00 -10.74
C SER A 106 -7.05 -8.79 -9.50
N PRO A 107 -7.76 -9.93 -9.65
CA PRO A 107 -8.15 -10.73 -8.50
C PRO A 107 -6.95 -11.28 -7.72
N GLU A 108 -5.81 -11.49 -8.40
CA GLU A 108 -4.57 -11.97 -7.78
C GLU A 108 -3.93 -10.91 -6.89
N PHE A 109 -3.89 -9.66 -7.34
CA PHE A 109 -3.41 -8.54 -6.53
C PHE A 109 -4.36 -8.29 -5.36
N ALA A 110 -5.68 -8.27 -5.61
CA ALA A 110 -6.69 -8.10 -4.58
C ALA A 110 -6.60 -9.19 -3.49
N ALA A 111 -6.36 -10.45 -3.87
CA ALA A 111 -6.19 -11.55 -2.92
C ALA A 111 -4.95 -11.36 -2.05
N ARG A 112 -3.80 -11.00 -2.62
CA ARG A 112 -2.56 -10.75 -1.85
C ARG A 112 -2.72 -9.59 -0.87
N VAL A 113 -3.33 -8.49 -1.31
CA VAL A 113 -3.51 -7.29 -0.48
C VAL A 113 -4.39 -7.56 0.75
N ARG A 114 -5.38 -8.44 0.64
CA ARG A 114 -6.24 -8.85 1.78
C ARG A 114 -5.49 -9.61 2.88
N GLU A 115 -4.36 -10.23 2.52
CA GLU A 115 -3.56 -11.08 3.40
C GLU A 115 -2.30 -10.37 3.92
N VAL A 116 -2.15 -9.07 3.63
CA VAL A 116 -1.06 -8.25 4.20
C VAL A 116 -1.20 -8.20 5.73
N PRO A 117 -0.14 -8.48 6.50
CA PRO A 117 -0.22 -8.75 7.93
C PRO A 117 -0.46 -7.51 8.80
#